data_AF-A0A8B7YEP9-F1
#
_entry.id   AF-A0A8B7YEP9-F1
#
_cell.length_a   1.000
_cell.length_b   1.000
_cell.length_c   1.000
_cell.angle_alpha   90.00
_cell.angle_beta   90.00
_cell.angle_gamma   90.00
#
_symmetry.space_group_name_H-M   'P 1'
#
loop_
_entity.id
_entity.type
_entity.pdbx_description
1 polymer ?
#
loop_
_entity_poly.entity_id
_entity_poly.type
_entity_poly.pdbx_seq_one_letter_code
_entity_poly.pdbx_strand_id
1 'polypeptide(L)'
;MGNGVSSRERNATACIHLDVNGSRQKVKFGRRCSTRDVHDLLAAAAGVNKMATIILKDDDGALVSVSPAMPLNTASTPYKLFAVEDAGQSAGQENAVLSGVITQVADQFTKALGVSEIREELSSRIELIEKKKEIEGLKAIEIEKCKLELKNLKEELLNAKSRHVKFCKCAIPERDEKKIVARRDVPKYPKYTLSQETTEYLKKPAFDIWHWESNEMLCLLEHMYYELGLVEEFSINSLVLKRFLLCVQENYRHNPFHNFRHCFCVTQMMYGMIHLCNLSSILSRMELGILLTSALCHDLDHPGYNNTYQINARTDLAIRYNDISPLENHHCAVAFKIIGNPDCNIFANTEPDTFKVIRQGIIMLILATDMARHSEILDQFKKYVESGFNFNNEEHLNYLKMLLIKCCDISNEVRPMEVSEPWVDCLLEEYFMQSDREKKEGLPVASFMDRDKVTKPTSQIGFIKFVLIPMFEVVAKVFAVLDISMVQPLREALFRYEDLKAAEDAAKEEKKMTETNQLLGIDSSA
;
A
#
# COMPACT_ATOMS: atom_id res chain seq x y z
N MET A 1 21.60 31.27 -43.54
CA MET A 1 22.09 29.97 -44.00
C MET A 1 21.30 28.91 -43.24
N GLY A 2 20.30 28.32 -43.88
CA GLY A 2 19.49 27.26 -43.27
C GLY A 2 20.23 25.93 -43.37
N ASN A 3 20.43 25.25 -42.25
CA ASN A 3 20.83 23.85 -42.24
C ASN A 3 19.58 22.98 -42.35
N GLY A 4 19.19 22.71 -43.59
CA GLY A 4 18.20 21.68 -43.90
C GLY A 4 18.78 20.30 -43.61
N VAL A 5 18.37 19.71 -42.48
CA VAL A 5 18.49 18.25 -42.31
C VAL A 5 17.45 17.63 -43.25
N SER A 6 17.98 16.98 -44.28
CA SER A 6 17.28 16.26 -45.33
C SER A 6 16.12 15.41 -44.78
N SER A 7 14.96 15.52 -45.42
CA SER A 7 13.77 14.68 -45.20
C SER A 7 14.00 13.17 -45.43
N ARG A 8 15.22 12.74 -45.80
CA ARG A 8 15.58 11.33 -45.99
C ARG A 8 15.91 10.55 -44.72
N GLU A 9 16.21 11.19 -43.59
CA GLU A 9 16.51 10.45 -42.34
C GLU A 9 15.25 10.05 -41.54
N ARG A 10 14.08 10.60 -41.87
CA ARG A 10 12.82 10.33 -41.15
C ARG A 10 12.17 8.98 -41.48
N ASN A 11 12.65 8.24 -42.48
CA ASN A 11 12.11 6.94 -42.92
C ASN A 11 13.21 5.89 -43.19
N ALA A 12 14.12 5.67 -42.24
CA ALA A 12 15.09 4.57 -42.35
C ALA A 12 14.36 3.21 -42.23
N THR A 13 14.17 2.53 -43.36
CA THR A 13 13.60 1.18 -43.44
C THR A 13 14.74 0.15 -43.44
N ALA A 14 14.64 -0.84 -42.56
CA ALA A 14 15.50 -2.01 -42.55
C ALA A 14 15.02 -3.00 -43.61
N CYS A 15 15.96 -3.69 -44.25
CA CYS A 15 15.64 -4.63 -45.31
C CYS A 15 16.51 -5.86 -45.20
N ILE A 16 15.87 -7.03 -45.16
CA ILE A 16 16.54 -8.33 -45.07
C ILE A 16 16.12 -9.23 -46.25
N HIS A 17 17.03 -10.13 -46.60
CA HIS A 17 16.88 -11.13 -47.64
C HIS A 17 16.70 -12.50 -46.98
N LEU A 18 15.69 -13.25 -47.41
CA LEU A 18 15.34 -14.55 -46.86
C LEU A 18 15.45 -15.62 -47.94
N ASP A 19 15.85 -16.81 -47.54
CA ASP A 19 15.68 -18.05 -48.29
C ASP A 19 14.64 -18.90 -47.57
N VAL A 20 13.46 -19.00 -48.17
CA VAL A 20 12.34 -19.80 -47.67
C VAL A 20 12.21 -20.99 -48.61
N ASN A 21 12.66 -22.16 -48.18
CA ASN A 21 12.58 -23.41 -48.95
C ASN A 21 13.12 -23.29 -50.40
N GLY A 22 14.24 -22.57 -50.60
CA GLY A 22 14.86 -22.35 -51.91
C GLY A 22 14.33 -21.14 -52.68
N SER A 23 13.31 -20.46 -52.15
CA SER A 23 12.74 -19.24 -52.74
C SER A 23 13.27 -18.00 -52.06
N ARG A 24 13.93 -17.13 -52.83
CA ARG A 24 14.48 -15.87 -52.34
C ARG A 24 13.41 -14.80 -52.18
N GLN A 25 13.25 -14.30 -50.97
CA GLN A 25 12.29 -13.25 -50.63
C GLN A 25 12.99 -12.06 -49.98
N LYS A 26 12.29 -10.93 -49.93
CA LYS A 26 12.80 -9.67 -49.37
C LYS A 26 11.76 -9.06 -48.45
N VAL A 27 12.12 -8.85 -47.19
CA VAL A 27 11.23 -8.27 -46.18
C VAL A 27 11.78 -6.90 -45.76
N LYS A 28 10.90 -5.90 -45.77
CA LYS A 28 11.21 -4.52 -45.35
C LYS A 28 10.36 -4.16 -44.14
N PHE A 29 10.98 -3.61 -43.10
CA PHE A 29 10.29 -3.14 -41.90
C PHE A 29 10.90 -1.83 -41.38
N GLY A 30 10.12 -1.05 -40.67
CA GLY A 30 10.56 0.22 -40.10
C GLY A 30 11.29 0.02 -38.77
N ARG A 31 12.16 0.97 -38.37
CA ARG A 31 12.83 0.94 -37.05
C ARG A 31 11.88 1.06 -35.85
N ARG A 32 10.60 1.40 -36.05
CA ARG A 32 9.57 1.47 -34.99
C ARG A 32 8.67 0.24 -34.92
N CYS A 33 8.89 -0.77 -35.77
CA CYS A 33 8.15 -2.03 -35.68
C CYS A 33 8.49 -2.72 -34.36
N SER A 34 7.51 -3.37 -33.74
CA SER A 34 7.76 -4.25 -32.59
C SER A 34 8.36 -5.58 -33.06
N THR A 35 8.95 -6.34 -32.13
CA THR A 35 9.40 -7.72 -32.42
C THR A 35 8.26 -8.60 -32.95
N ARG A 36 7.03 -8.37 -32.49
CA ARG A 36 5.85 -9.09 -32.95
C ARG A 36 5.51 -8.77 -34.40
N ASP A 37 5.62 -7.50 -34.81
CA ASP A 37 5.37 -7.09 -36.19
C ASP A 37 6.39 -7.70 -37.16
N VAL A 38 7.67 -7.77 -36.76
CA VAL A 38 8.72 -8.44 -37.54
C VAL A 38 8.44 -9.94 -37.63
N HIS A 39 8.02 -10.57 -36.54
CA HIS A 39 7.64 -11.99 -36.53
C HIS A 39 6.47 -12.28 -37.48
N ASP A 40 5.40 -11.49 -37.43
CA ASP A 40 4.22 -11.69 -38.28
C ASP A 40 4.55 -11.49 -39.77
N LEU A 41 5.46 -10.56 -40.11
CA LEU A 41 5.97 -10.40 -41.49
C LEU A 41 6.77 -11.61 -41.97
N LEU A 42 7.58 -12.22 -41.10
CA LEU A 42 8.35 -13.42 -41.42
C LEU A 42 7.44 -14.65 -41.56
N ALA A 43 6.44 -14.79 -40.70
CA ALA A 43 5.44 -15.85 -40.80
C ALA A 43 4.65 -15.73 -42.11
N ALA A 44 4.27 -14.50 -42.50
CA ALA A 44 3.63 -14.24 -43.78
C ALA A 44 4.54 -14.57 -44.98
N ALA A 45 5.83 -14.22 -44.94
CA ALA A 45 6.80 -14.57 -45.97
C ALA A 45 7.00 -16.10 -46.08
N ALA A 46 6.89 -16.82 -44.96
CA ALA A 46 6.98 -18.26 -44.91
C ALA A 46 5.67 -18.98 -45.29
N GLY A 47 4.56 -18.24 -45.42
CA GLY A 47 3.25 -18.79 -45.74
C GLY A 47 2.63 -19.62 -44.61
N VAL A 48 3.05 -19.39 -43.36
CA VAL A 48 2.63 -20.15 -42.18
C VAL A 48 1.75 -19.32 -41.25
N ASN A 49 1.10 -19.99 -40.29
CA ASN A 49 0.30 -19.31 -39.27
C ASN A 49 1.15 -18.29 -38.47
N LYS A 50 0.58 -17.13 -38.11
CA LYS A 50 1.21 -16.12 -37.23
C LYS A 50 1.65 -16.66 -35.86
N MET A 51 1.12 -17.80 -35.44
CA MET A 51 1.50 -18.50 -34.20
C MET A 51 2.59 -19.56 -34.40
N ALA A 52 3.05 -19.80 -35.64
CA ALA A 52 4.12 -20.73 -35.93
C ALA A 52 5.46 -20.20 -35.39
N THR A 53 6.30 -21.12 -34.93
CA THR A 53 7.64 -20.78 -34.45
C THR A 53 8.55 -20.50 -35.65
N ILE A 54 9.09 -19.29 -35.73
CA ILE A 54 10.02 -18.87 -36.77
C ILE A 54 11.46 -18.92 -36.27
N ILE A 55 12.32 -19.60 -37.00
CA ILE A 55 13.76 -19.70 -36.74
C ILE A 55 14.50 -19.14 -37.95
N LEU A 56 15.42 -18.20 -37.70
CA LEU A 56 16.32 -17.67 -38.73
C LEU A 56 17.75 -18.16 -38.49
N LYS A 57 18.41 -18.57 -39.56
CA LYS A 57 19.85 -18.86 -39.57
C LYS A 57 20.58 -18.04 -40.62
N ASP A 58 21.78 -17.60 -40.31
CA ASP A 58 22.68 -17.01 -41.31
C ASP A 58 23.34 -18.07 -42.21
N ASP A 59 24.21 -17.61 -43.09
CA ASP A 59 24.95 -18.44 -44.04
C ASP A 59 25.96 -19.37 -43.36
N ASP A 60 26.46 -18.98 -42.18
CA ASP A 60 27.29 -19.82 -41.31
C ASP A 60 26.46 -20.80 -40.45
N GLY A 61 25.13 -20.71 -40.50
CA GLY A 61 24.21 -21.58 -39.77
C GLY A 61 23.95 -21.15 -38.32
N ALA A 62 24.41 -19.97 -37.91
CA ALA A 62 24.17 -19.41 -36.59
C ALA A 62 22.73 -18.85 -36.48
N LEU A 63 22.16 -18.93 -35.28
CA LEU A 63 20.80 -18.46 -35.02
C LEU A 63 20.75 -16.94 -34.95
N VAL A 64 19.83 -16.35 -35.72
CA VAL A 64 19.62 -14.90 -35.74
C VAL A 64 18.35 -14.56 -34.97
N SER A 65 18.46 -13.65 -34.00
CA SER A 65 17.31 -13.16 -33.25
C SER A 65 16.33 -12.42 -34.16
N VAL A 66 15.06 -12.79 -34.09
CA VAL A 66 13.97 -12.07 -34.78
C VAL A 66 13.67 -10.81 -33.97
N SER A 67 14.18 -9.66 -34.42
CA SER A 67 13.89 -8.37 -33.81
C SER A 67 14.12 -7.22 -34.81
N PRO A 68 13.58 -6.02 -34.56
CA PRO A 68 13.84 -4.84 -35.40
C PRO A 68 15.32 -4.42 -35.43
N ALA A 69 16.12 -4.89 -34.47
CA ALA A 69 17.55 -4.60 -34.34
C ALA A 69 18.44 -5.70 -34.94
N MET A 70 17.87 -6.71 -35.61
CA MET A 70 18.64 -7.81 -36.19
C MET A 70 19.62 -7.31 -37.27
N PRO A 71 20.77 -7.98 -37.45
CA PRO A 71 21.75 -7.58 -38.45
C PRO A 71 21.13 -7.57 -39.86
N LEU A 72 21.57 -6.62 -40.69
CA LEU A 72 21.16 -6.57 -42.09
C LEU A 72 22.03 -7.51 -42.90
N ASN A 73 21.43 -8.19 -43.87
CA ASN A 73 22.12 -9.09 -44.77
C ASN A 73 21.94 -8.67 -46.24
N THR A 74 22.50 -9.45 -47.15
CA THR A 74 22.52 -9.13 -48.58
C THR A 74 21.87 -10.24 -49.40
N ALA A 75 21.58 -9.97 -50.68
CA ALA A 75 21.06 -10.99 -51.57
C ALA A 75 22.04 -12.18 -51.78
N SER A 76 23.33 -12.00 -51.53
CA SER A 76 24.34 -13.06 -51.55
C SER A 76 24.38 -13.90 -50.27
N THR A 77 23.91 -13.36 -49.15
CA THR A 77 23.94 -13.99 -47.82
C THR A 77 22.54 -13.99 -47.17
N PRO A 78 21.53 -14.63 -47.79
CA PRO A 78 20.16 -14.61 -47.28
C PRO A 78 20.06 -15.43 -45.99
N TYR A 79 19.17 -15.01 -45.08
CA TYR A 79 18.84 -15.80 -43.90
C TYR A 79 17.94 -16.96 -44.30
N LYS A 80 18.30 -18.17 -43.87
CA LYS A 80 17.47 -19.36 -44.03
C LYS A 80 16.38 -19.33 -42.98
N LEU A 81 15.13 -19.31 -43.42
CA LEU A 81 13.95 -19.29 -42.56
C LEU A 81 13.38 -20.69 -42.44
N PHE A 82 13.22 -21.15 -41.20
CA PHE A 82 12.55 -22.41 -40.86
C PHE A 82 11.30 -22.09 -40.04
N ALA A 83 10.15 -22.58 -40.49
CA ALA A 83 8.90 -22.49 -39.75
C ALA A 83 8.51 -23.89 -39.27
N VAL A 84 8.21 -24.01 -37.97
CA VAL A 84 7.70 -25.24 -37.39
C VAL A 84 6.20 -25.08 -37.16
N GLU A 85 5.41 -25.77 -37.97
CA GLU A 85 3.96 -25.92 -37.76
C GLU A 85 3.70 -27.19 -36.96
N ASP A 86 2.87 -27.09 -35.93
CA ASP A 86 2.57 -28.20 -35.04
C ASP A 86 1.58 -29.14 -35.75
N ALA A 87 2.11 -30.13 -36.50
CA ALA A 87 1.34 -31.18 -37.14
C ALA A 87 1.66 -32.53 -36.48
N GLY A 88 0.62 -33.15 -35.91
CA GLY A 88 0.72 -34.43 -35.24
C GLY A 88 1.17 -35.60 -36.14
N GLN A 89 2.02 -36.44 -35.56
CA GLN A 89 2.34 -37.85 -35.87
C GLN A 89 2.98 -38.19 -37.24
N SER A 90 4.29 -38.51 -37.21
CA SER A 90 4.84 -39.90 -37.25
C SER A 90 6.26 -39.98 -37.85
N ALA A 91 6.97 -41.06 -37.50
CA ALA A 91 8.34 -41.48 -37.87
C ALA A 91 9.48 -40.80 -37.09
N GLY A 92 10.46 -41.49 -36.51
CA GLY A 92 10.78 -42.91 -36.41
C GLY A 92 12.16 -43.03 -35.77
N GLN A 93 12.28 -43.85 -34.72
CA GLN A 93 13.47 -44.58 -34.25
C GLN A 93 14.88 -43.92 -34.25
N GLU A 94 15.03 -42.61 -34.06
CA GLU A 94 16.24 -42.02 -33.43
C GLU A 94 15.88 -41.04 -32.29
N ASN A 95 14.59 -40.73 -32.15
CA ASN A 95 14.06 -39.80 -31.17
C ASN A 95 13.97 -40.35 -29.73
N ALA A 96 14.14 -41.64 -29.48
CA ALA A 96 13.91 -42.18 -28.12
C ALA A 96 14.98 -41.71 -27.10
N VAL A 97 16.23 -41.59 -27.55
CA VAL A 97 17.34 -41.16 -26.68
C VAL A 97 17.33 -39.63 -26.52
N LEU A 98 17.10 -38.89 -27.61
CA LEU A 98 17.05 -37.43 -27.57
C LEU A 98 15.77 -36.91 -26.90
N SER A 99 14.62 -37.56 -27.10
CA SER A 99 13.38 -37.28 -26.36
C SER A 99 13.52 -37.63 -24.89
N GLY A 100 14.24 -38.70 -24.54
CA GLY A 100 14.57 -39.01 -23.15
C GLY A 100 15.34 -37.87 -22.48
N VAL A 101 16.41 -37.38 -23.13
CA VAL A 101 17.25 -36.29 -22.61
C VAL A 101 16.53 -34.95 -22.61
N ILE A 102 15.77 -34.60 -23.66
CA ILE A 102 14.97 -33.37 -23.72
C ILE A 102 13.84 -33.39 -22.68
N THR A 103 13.18 -34.52 -22.48
CA THR A 103 12.17 -34.67 -21.42
C THR A 103 12.81 -34.53 -20.04
N GLN A 104 14.01 -35.06 -19.83
CA GLN A 104 14.71 -34.96 -18.55
C GLN A 104 15.23 -33.54 -18.26
N VAL A 105 15.69 -32.83 -19.30
CA VAL A 105 16.09 -31.41 -19.21
C VAL A 105 14.88 -30.51 -19.06
N ALA A 106 13.76 -30.79 -19.72
CA ALA A 106 12.50 -30.07 -19.57
C ALA A 106 11.88 -30.30 -18.18
N ASP A 107 11.97 -31.50 -17.61
CA ASP A 107 11.50 -31.80 -16.25
C ASP A 107 12.39 -31.14 -15.19
N GLN A 108 13.71 -31.06 -15.42
CA GLN A 108 14.62 -30.26 -14.60
C GLN A 108 14.39 -28.75 -14.75
N PHE A 109 14.10 -28.24 -15.95
CA PHE A 109 13.78 -26.83 -16.16
C PHE A 109 12.42 -26.44 -15.55
N THR A 110 11.42 -27.33 -15.62
CA THR A 110 10.09 -27.12 -15.00
C THR A 110 10.20 -27.10 -13.47
N LYS A 111 11.07 -27.95 -12.89
CA LYS A 111 11.43 -27.91 -11.46
C LYS A 111 12.30 -26.70 -11.08
N ALA A 112 13.19 -26.25 -11.97
CA ALA A 112 14.08 -25.11 -11.70
C ALA A 112 13.42 -23.74 -11.91
N LEU A 113 12.35 -23.66 -12.70
CA LEU A 113 11.58 -22.43 -12.96
C LEU A 113 10.25 -22.36 -12.19
N GLY A 114 9.93 -23.35 -11.35
CA GLY A 114 8.71 -23.36 -10.52
C GLY A 114 7.40 -23.26 -11.31
N VAL A 115 7.38 -23.61 -12.59
CA VAL A 115 6.21 -23.36 -13.47
C VAL A 115 4.99 -24.18 -13.04
N SER A 116 5.19 -25.38 -12.48
CA SER A 116 4.11 -26.16 -11.87
C SER A 116 3.55 -25.49 -10.62
N GLU A 117 4.42 -24.89 -9.80
CA GLU A 117 4.04 -24.17 -8.57
C GLU A 117 3.28 -22.89 -8.91
N ILE A 118 3.74 -22.13 -9.91
CA ILE A 118 3.04 -20.94 -10.44
C ILE A 118 1.68 -21.32 -11.01
N ARG A 119 1.56 -22.45 -11.72
CA ARG A 119 0.30 -22.93 -12.27
C ARG A 119 -0.69 -23.38 -11.19
N GLU A 120 -0.21 -24.07 -10.16
CA GLU A 120 -1.01 -24.45 -9.00
C GLU A 120 -1.43 -23.21 -8.20
N GLU A 121 -0.54 -22.23 -8.03
CA GLU A 121 -0.82 -20.96 -7.37
C GLU A 121 -1.88 -20.14 -8.14
N LEU A 122 -1.76 -20.03 -9.47
CA LEU A 122 -2.77 -19.34 -10.29
C LEU A 122 -4.13 -20.04 -10.21
N SER A 123 -4.15 -21.36 -10.25
CA SER A 123 -5.39 -22.15 -10.18
C SER A 123 -6.06 -21.99 -8.81
N SER A 124 -5.27 -22.01 -7.73
CA SER A 124 -5.74 -21.73 -6.38
C SER A 124 -6.29 -20.30 -6.22
N ARG A 125 -5.60 -19.30 -6.80
CA ARG A 125 -6.08 -17.90 -6.81
C ARG A 125 -7.40 -17.74 -7.57
N ILE A 126 -7.58 -18.43 -8.69
CA ILE A 126 -8.84 -18.41 -9.46
C ILE A 126 -9.98 -19.02 -8.63
N GLU A 127 -9.78 -20.18 -8.00
CA GLU A 127 -10.79 -20.79 -7.11
C GLU A 127 -11.15 -19.88 -5.91
N LEU A 128 -10.16 -19.17 -5.35
CA LEU A 128 -10.38 -18.19 -4.28
C LEU A 128 -11.22 -17.00 -4.75
N ILE A 129 -10.97 -16.49 -5.96
CA ILE A 129 -11.74 -15.40 -6.57
C ILE A 129 -13.17 -15.85 -6.87
N GLU A 130 -13.38 -17.09 -7.34
CA GLU A 130 -14.71 -17.65 -7.58
C GLU A 130 -15.50 -17.80 -6.27
N LYS A 131 -14.88 -18.33 -5.21
CA LYS A 131 -15.50 -18.37 -3.87
C LYS A 131 -15.81 -16.98 -3.33
N LYS A 132 -14.92 -16.00 -3.55
CA LYS A 132 -15.14 -14.61 -3.13
C LYS A 132 -16.34 -14.00 -3.85
N LYS A 133 -16.51 -14.27 -5.15
CA LYS A 133 -17.67 -13.86 -5.95
C LYS A 133 -18.97 -14.49 -5.42
N GLU A 134 -18.96 -15.76 -5.02
CA GLU A 134 -20.13 -16.40 -4.40
C GLU A 134 -20.49 -15.76 -3.05
N ILE A 135 -19.48 -15.48 -2.20
CA ILE A 135 -19.67 -14.82 -0.90
C ILE A 135 -20.20 -13.39 -1.08
N GLU A 136 -19.67 -12.62 -2.05
CA GLU A 136 -20.20 -11.29 -2.37
C GLU A 136 -21.65 -11.34 -2.89
N GLY A 137 -21.99 -12.37 -3.68
CA GLY A 137 -23.37 -12.64 -4.08
C GLY A 137 -24.31 -12.89 -2.88
N LEU A 138 -23.86 -13.65 -1.88
CA LEU A 138 -24.61 -13.87 -0.64
C LEU A 138 -24.73 -12.60 0.21
N LYS A 139 -23.64 -11.81 0.34
CA LYS A 139 -23.66 -10.51 1.02
C LYS A 139 -24.66 -9.55 0.36
N ALA A 140 -24.77 -9.55 -0.97
CA ALA A 140 -25.76 -8.73 -1.69
C ALA A 140 -27.20 -9.12 -1.36
N ILE A 141 -27.50 -10.41 -1.24
CA ILE A 141 -28.82 -10.92 -0.81
C ILE A 141 -29.13 -10.50 0.63
N GLU A 142 -28.14 -10.57 1.51
CA GLU A 142 -28.27 -10.20 2.92
C GLU A 142 -28.47 -8.68 3.11
N ILE A 143 -27.80 -7.87 2.28
CA ILE A 143 -28.02 -6.42 2.20
C ILE A 143 -29.45 -6.10 1.76
N GLU A 144 -29.99 -6.80 0.75
CA GLU A 144 -31.39 -6.60 0.33
C GLU A 144 -32.40 -7.00 1.43
N LYS A 145 -32.12 -8.09 2.17
CA LYS A 145 -32.93 -8.46 3.34
C LYS A 145 -32.86 -7.40 4.44
N CYS A 146 -31.67 -6.86 4.72
CA CYS A 146 -31.47 -5.81 5.72
C CYS A 146 -32.16 -4.50 5.31
N LYS A 147 -32.15 -4.14 4.00
CA LYS A 147 -32.92 -3.01 3.46
C LYS A 147 -34.42 -3.19 3.67
N LEU A 148 -34.94 -4.39 3.49
CA LEU A 148 -36.36 -4.70 3.71
C LEU A 148 -36.74 -4.59 5.20
N GLU A 149 -35.89 -5.11 6.10
CA GLU A 149 -36.09 -4.98 7.55
C GLU A 149 -36.02 -3.51 8.01
N LEU A 150 -35.09 -2.72 7.48
CA LEU A 150 -35.00 -1.27 7.73
C LEU A 150 -36.25 -0.52 7.24
N LYS A 151 -36.83 -0.93 6.11
CA LYS A 151 -38.08 -0.34 5.60
C LYS A 151 -39.25 -0.62 6.54
N ASN A 152 -39.38 -1.87 7.02
CA ASN A 152 -40.43 -2.27 7.95
C ASN A 152 -40.30 -1.53 9.30
N LEU A 153 -39.10 -1.45 9.86
CA LEU A 153 -38.82 -0.70 11.10
C LEU A 153 -39.13 0.80 10.95
N LYS A 154 -38.88 1.38 9.78
CA LYS A 154 -39.19 2.79 9.48
C LYS A 154 -40.70 3.04 9.43
N GLU A 155 -41.49 2.10 8.89
CA GLU A 155 -42.95 2.15 8.90
C GLU A 155 -43.53 1.98 10.31
N GLU A 156 -42.97 1.08 11.13
CA GLU A 156 -43.35 0.92 12.53
C GLU A 156 -43.06 2.19 13.35
N LEU A 157 -41.91 2.83 13.13
CA LEU A 157 -41.54 4.09 13.80
C LEU A 157 -42.46 5.25 13.39
N LEU A 158 -42.87 5.31 12.10
CA LEU A 158 -43.84 6.28 11.60
C LEU A 158 -45.22 6.08 12.24
N ASN A 159 -45.64 4.82 12.41
CA ASN A 159 -46.90 4.48 13.08
C ASN A 159 -46.86 4.74 14.60
N ALA A 160 -45.69 4.62 15.23
CA ALA A 160 -45.48 4.96 16.65
C ALA A 160 -45.50 6.48 16.91
N LYS A 161 -44.99 7.29 15.97
CA LYS A 161 -44.97 8.77 16.08
C LYS A 161 -46.35 9.44 15.97
N SER A 162 -47.38 8.73 15.48
CA SER A 162 -48.76 9.24 15.44
C SER A 162 -49.42 9.30 16.83
N ARG A 163 -48.82 8.65 17.84
CA ARG A 163 -49.34 8.59 19.21
C ARG A 163 -48.34 9.13 20.22
N HIS A 164 -47.87 10.38 20.13
CA HIS A 164 -47.55 11.21 21.31
C HIS A 164 -47.03 12.63 20.97
N VAL A 165 -47.71 13.61 21.59
CA VAL A 165 -47.21 14.85 22.22
C VAL A 165 -47.28 16.19 21.44
N LYS A 166 -48.08 17.06 22.05
CA LYS A 166 -48.14 18.53 21.98
C LYS A 166 -46.88 19.18 22.60
N PHE A 167 -46.43 20.25 21.96
CA PHE A 167 -45.70 21.45 22.48
C PHE A 167 -44.33 21.32 23.20
N CYS A 168 -43.30 21.78 22.46
CA CYS A 168 -42.40 22.91 22.73
C CYS A 168 -41.54 22.97 24.02
N LYS A 169 -40.20 22.94 23.85
CA LYS A 169 -39.29 24.11 23.95
C LYS A 169 -37.84 23.70 23.63
N CYS A 170 -37.11 24.63 23.02
CA CYS A 170 -35.69 24.53 22.68
C CYS A 170 -34.81 24.20 23.90
N ALA A 171 -34.12 23.06 23.82
CA ALA A 171 -32.86 22.79 24.50
C ALA A 171 -32.02 21.96 23.51
N ILE A 172 -30.82 22.43 23.20
CA ILE A 172 -29.83 21.63 22.46
C ILE A 172 -29.36 20.56 23.46
N PRO A 173 -29.59 19.26 23.22
CA PRO A 173 -29.12 18.26 24.17
C PRO A 173 -27.60 18.12 24.05
N GLU A 174 -26.92 18.22 25.19
CA GLU A 174 -25.56 17.73 25.42
C GLU A 174 -25.35 16.38 24.71
N ARG A 175 -24.33 16.29 23.84
CA ARG A 175 -23.94 15.01 23.26
C ARG A 175 -23.08 14.26 24.27
N ASP A 176 -23.76 13.37 24.99
CA ASP A 176 -23.22 12.28 25.82
C ASP A 176 -21.90 11.68 25.27
N GLU A 177 -20.90 11.62 26.16
CA GLU A 177 -19.69 10.81 26.08
C GLU A 177 -19.99 9.29 25.94
N LYS A 178 -20.28 8.79 24.74
CA LYS A 178 -20.48 7.34 24.55
C LYS A 178 -19.67 6.74 23.43
N LYS A 179 -18.41 6.38 23.76
CA LYS A 179 -17.85 5.04 23.54
C LYS A 179 -16.85 4.65 24.64
N ILE A 180 -17.31 3.74 25.50
CA ILE A 180 -16.60 2.65 26.19
C ILE A 180 -17.70 1.61 26.38
N VAL A 181 -17.62 0.44 25.74
CA VAL A 181 -18.71 -0.54 25.79
C VAL A 181 -18.48 -1.56 26.92
N ALA A 182 -19.55 -1.78 27.68
CA ALA A 182 -19.67 -2.75 28.77
C ALA A 182 -19.49 -4.20 28.30
N ARG A 183 -19.05 -5.08 29.22
CA ARG A 183 -18.89 -6.54 29.07
C ARG A 183 -19.72 -7.12 27.91
N ARG A 184 -19.06 -7.41 26.80
CA ARG A 184 -19.57 -8.29 25.76
C ARG A 184 -18.82 -9.60 25.81
N ASP A 185 -19.55 -10.69 25.56
CA ASP A 185 -18.93 -11.96 25.29
C ASP A 185 -18.08 -11.82 24.02
N VAL A 186 -16.83 -12.29 24.08
CA VAL A 186 -15.98 -12.36 22.89
C VAL A 186 -16.72 -13.24 21.88
N PRO A 187 -17.09 -12.72 20.70
CA PRO A 187 -17.87 -13.50 19.75
C PRO A 187 -17.11 -14.79 19.39
N LYS A 188 -17.83 -15.91 19.31
CA LYS A 188 -17.24 -17.18 18.88
C LYS A 188 -17.06 -17.14 17.36
N TYR A 189 -15.90 -16.69 16.91
CA TYR A 189 -15.47 -16.85 15.52
C TYR A 189 -14.94 -18.28 15.30
N PRO A 190 -15.03 -18.84 14.08
CA PRO A 190 -14.27 -20.03 13.73
C PRO A 190 -12.78 -19.77 14.05
N LYS A 191 -12.09 -20.79 14.58
CA LYS A 191 -10.70 -20.67 15.02
C LYS A 191 -9.84 -20.31 13.81
N TYR A 192 -9.54 -19.03 13.64
CA TYR A 192 -8.68 -18.56 12.56
C TYR A 192 -7.28 -19.07 12.84
N THR A 193 -6.83 -20.02 12.02
CA THR A 193 -5.49 -20.61 12.17
C THR A 193 -4.61 -19.90 11.16
N LEU A 194 -3.79 -18.97 11.64
CA LEU A 194 -2.83 -18.26 10.79
C LEU A 194 -1.86 -19.28 10.20
N SER A 195 -1.72 -19.30 8.87
CA SER A 195 -0.72 -20.12 8.23
C SER A 195 0.67 -19.57 8.54
N GLN A 196 1.69 -20.43 8.48
CA GLN A 196 3.08 -19.99 8.64
C GLN A 196 3.47 -18.95 7.60
N GLU A 197 2.96 -19.08 6.38
CA GLU A 197 3.16 -18.09 5.31
C GLU A 197 2.60 -16.73 5.70
N THR A 198 1.38 -16.68 6.25
CA THR A 198 0.79 -15.43 6.74
C THR A 198 1.62 -14.80 7.85
N THR A 199 2.07 -15.58 8.83
CA THR A 199 2.85 -15.05 9.96
C THR A 199 4.23 -14.56 9.54
N GLU A 200 4.88 -15.23 8.58
CA GLU A 200 6.16 -14.76 8.03
C GLU A 200 6.00 -13.55 7.11
N TYR A 201 4.90 -13.47 6.35
CA TYR A 201 4.59 -12.28 5.55
C TYR A 201 4.25 -11.07 6.43
N LEU A 202 3.59 -11.29 7.57
CA LEU A 202 3.24 -10.24 8.54
C LEU A 202 4.48 -9.49 9.08
N LYS A 203 5.65 -10.13 9.06
CA LYS A 203 6.93 -9.52 9.49
C LYS A 203 7.53 -8.58 8.43
N LYS A 204 6.94 -8.48 7.24
CA LYS A 204 7.49 -7.70 6.12
C LYS A 204 6.78 -6.34 5.97
N PRO A 205 7.50 -5.24 5.68
CA PRO A 205 6.89 -3.95 5.33
C PRO A 205 5.92 -4.05 4.14
N ALA A 206 6.16 -5.00 3.24
CA ALA A 206 5.36 -5.24 2.05
C ALA A 206 4.01 -5.96 2.30
N PHE A 207 3.63 -6.21 3.55
CA PHE A 207 2.37 -6.88 3.89
C PHE A 207 1.15 -6.15 3.29
N ASP A 208 0.33 -6.88 2.53
CA ASP A 208 -0.91 -6.36 1.96
C ASP A 208 -1.99 -6.25 3.04
N ILE A 209 -2.21 -5.02 3.49
CA ILE A 209 -3.16 -4.68 4.53
C ILE A 209 -4.61 -4.71 4.03
N TRP A 210 -4.88 -4.66 2.71
CA TRP A 210 -6.24 -4.58 2.17
C TRP A 210 -6.93 -5.93 2.07
N HIS A 211 -6.15 -7.02 2.07
CA HIS A 211 -6.66 -8.39 1.99
C HIS A 211 -7.54 -8.79 3.19
N TRP A 212 -7.30 -8.19 4.36
CA TRP A 212 -7.82 -8.69 5.65
C TRP A 212 -9.07 -7.94 6.12
N GLU A 213 -10.06 -8.70 6.57
CA GLU A 213 -11.21 -8.19 7.31
C GLU A 213 -10.84 -7.82 8.76
N SER A 214 -11.73 -7.07 9.41
CA SER A 214 -11.54 -6.53 10.75
C SER A 214 -11.21 -7.60 11.81
N ASN A 215 -11.89 -8.73 11.79
CA ASN A 215 -11.65 -9.85 12.72
C ASN A 215 -10.31 -10.55 12.45
N GLU A 216 -9.87 -10.63 11.21
CA GLU A 216 -8.58 -11.24 10.87
C GLU A 216 -7.43 -10.33 11.31
N MET A 217 -7.55 -9.02 11.12
CA MET A 217 -6.60 -8.03 11.66
C MET A 217 -6.46 -8.14 13.18
N LEU A 218 -7.56 -8.36 13.92
CA LEU A 218 -7.50 -8.61 15.38
C LEU A 218 -6.70 -9.88 15.72
N CYS A 219 -6.88 -10.97 14.96
CA CYS A 219 -6.09 -12.19 15.15
C CYS A 219 -4.59 -11.98 14.86
N LEU A 220 -4.27 -11.19 13.83
CA LEU A 220 -2.90 -10.82 13.50
C LEU A 220 -2.27 -9.96 14.61
N LEU A 221 -3.01 -8.98 15.15
CA LEU A 221 -2.56 -8.18 16.31
C LEU A 221 -2.34 -9.05 17.54
N GLU A 222 -3.27 -9.97 17.85
CA GLU A 222 -3.12 -10.93 18.93
C GLU A 222 -1.84 -11.77 18.74
N HIS A 223 -1.59 -12.25 17.53
CA HIS A 223 -0.38 -13.01 17.20
C HIS A 223 0.91 -12.21 17.46
N MET A 224 0.96 -10.92 17.10
CA MET A 224 2.14 -10.07 17.36
C MET A 224 2.49 -10.00 18.85
N TYR A 225 1.48 -9.89 19.74
CA TYR A 225 1.69 -9.86 21.19
C TYR A 225 2.26 -11.17 21.72
N TYR A 226 1.79 -12.31 21.20
CA TYR A 226 2.31 -13.63 21.58
C TYR A 226 3.72 -13.87 21.04
N GLU A 227 3.96 -13.59 19.75
CA GLU A 227 5.24 -13.92 19.12
C GLU A 227 6.39 -13.07 19.66
N LEU A 228 6.13 -11.81 20.02
CA LEU A 228 7.12 -10.96 20.70
C LEU A 228 7.31 -11.29 22.19
N GLY A 229 6.58 -12.26 22.74
CA GLY A 229 6.66 -12.66 24.15
C GLY A 229 6.08 -11.64 25.13
N LEU A 230 5.21 -10.74 24.65
CA LEU A 230 4.63 -9.66 25.47
C LEU A 230 3.54 -10.20 26.42
N VAL A 231 2.87 -11.28 26.02
CA VAL A 231 1.89 -11.96 26.86
C VAL A 231 2.55 -12.52 28.11
N GLU A 232 3.71 -13.16 27.97
CA GLU A 232 4.50 -13.65 29.10
C GLU A 232 5.10 -12.49 29.91
N GLU A 233 5.71 -11.50 29.24
CA GLU A 233 6.37 -10.37 29.89
C GLU A 233 5.44 -9.60 30.83
N PHE A 234 4.22 -9.29 30.39
CA PHE A 234 3.25 -8.55 31.21
C PHE A 234 2.24 -9.45 31.94
N SER A 235 2.41 -10.78 31.85
CA SER A 235 1.48 -11.76 32.40
C SER A 235 0.03 -11.50 31.96
N ILE A 236 -0.17 -11.24 30.67
CA ILE A 236 -1.46 -10.85 30.10
C ILE A 236 -2.40 -12.06 30.08
N ASN A 237 -3.60 -11.91 30.65
CA ASN A 237 -4.65 -12.90 30.46
C ASN A 237 -5.14 -12.88 29.00
N SER A 238 -5.16 -14.03 28.33
CA SER A 238 -5.52 -14.13 26.90
C SER A 238 -6.91 -13.57 26.56
N LEU A 239 -7.88 -13.71 27.47
CA LEU A 239 -9.21 -13.14 27.29
C LEU A 239 -9.20 -11.62 27.42
N VAL A 240 -8.37 -11.08 28.32
CA VAL A 240 -8.18 -9.64 28.50
C VAL A 240 -7.49 -9.03 27.29
N LEU A 241 -6.49 -9.69 26.69
CA LEU A 241 -5.87 -9.25 25.44
C LEU A 241 -6.92 -9.12 24.32
N LYS A 242 -7.76 -10.14 24.13
CA LYS A 242 -8.84 -10.10 23.11
C LYS A 242 -9.81 -8.96 23.35
N ARG A 243 -10.24 -8.78 24.59
CA ARG A 243 -11.15 -7.68 24.98
C ARG A 243 -10.51 -6.32 24.78
N PHE A 244 -9.23 -6.17 25.11
CA PHE A 244 -8.47 -4.96 24.85
C PHE A 244 -8.42 -4.62 23.36
N LEU A 245 -8.03 -5.58 22.51
CA LEU A 245 -7.97 -5.38 21.05
C LEU A 245 -9.34 -5.03 20.46
N LEU A 246 -10.41 -5.71 20.88
CA LEU A 246 -11.79 -5.39 20.49
C LEU A 246 -12.19 -3.99 20.94
N CYS A 247 -11.87 -3.61 22.18
CA CYS A 247 -12.19 -2.29 22.71
C CYS A 247 -11.43 -1.19 21.97
N VAL A 248 -10.15 -1.40 21.66
CA VAL A 248 -9.36 -0.49 20.81
C VAL A 248 -10.04 -0.31 19.45
N GLN A 249 -10.37 -1.41 18.77
CA GLN A 249 -11.07 -1.35 17.48
C GLN A 249 -12.39 -0.57 17.56
N GLU A 250 -13.23 -0.84 18.56
CA GLU A 250 -14.52 -0.17 18.74
C GLU A 250 -14.37 1.34 18.96
N ASN A 251 -13.24 1.80 19.50
CA ASN A 251 -12.92 3.20 19.75
C ASN A 251 -12.15 3.89 18.61
N TYR A 252 -11.79 3.17 17.55
CA TYR A 252 -11.46 3.81 16.27
C TYR A 252 -12.75 4.21 15.54
N ARG A 253 -12.75 5.39 14.93
CA ARG A 253 -13.88 5.89 14.14
C ARG A 253 -13.81 5.42 12.70
N HIS A 254 -14.95 5.53 11.99
CA HIS A 254 -15.04 5.23 10.56
C HIS A 254 -14.72 6.47 9.72
N ASN A 255 -13.52 7.04 9.92
CA ASN A 255 -13.01 8.09 9.03
C ASN A 255 -12.39 7.45 7.77
N PRO A 256 -12.27 8.18 6.63
CA PRO A 256 -11.63 7.63 5.45
C PRO A 256 -10.17 7.21 5.69
N PHE A 257 -9.38 8.02 6.40
CA PHE A 257 -7.96 7.74 6.66
C PHE A 257 -7.72 7.27 8.09
N HIS A 258 -7.99 8.12 9.09
CA HIS A 258 -7.66 7.82 10.50
C HIS A 258 -8.69 6.87 11.11
N ASN A 259 -8.58 5.58 10.77
CA ASN A 259 -9.49 4.48 11.15
C ASN A 259 -8.72 3.25 11.66
N PHE A 260 -9.45 2.19 12.01
CA PHE A 260 -8.82 0.97 12.56
C PHE A 260 -7.86 0.27 11.59
N ARG A 261 -8.03 0.43 10.27
CA ARG A 261 -7.09 -0.15 9.31
C ARG A 261 -5.78 0.65 9.29
N HIS A 262 -5.82 1.97 9.47
CA HIS A 262 -4.61 2.77 9.64
C HIS A 262 -3.86 2.35 10.91
N CYS A 263 -4.57 2.25 12.04
CA CYS A 263 -4.04 1.68 13.28
C CYS A 263 -3.33 0.32 13.07
N PHE A 264 -3.96 -0.59 12.33
CA PHE A 264 -3.36 -1.87 11.97
C PHE A 264 -2.10 -1.71 11.12
N CYS A 265 -2.11 -0.81 10.12
CA CYS A 265 -0.94 -0.54 9.27
C CYS A 265 0.27 -0.06 10.07
N VAL A 266 0.06 0.85 11.03
CA VAL A 266 1.11 1.40 11.88
C VAL A 266 1.65 0.32 12.81
N THR A 267 0.76 -0.46 13.43
CA THR A 267 1.16 -1.55 14.34
C THR A 267 1.89 -2.67 13.59
N GLN A 268 1.42 -3.05 12.40
CA GLN A 268 2.07 -4.04 11.55
C GLN A 268 3.42 -3.55 11.02
N MET A 269 3.54 -2.26 10.66
CA MET A 269 4.83 -1.70 10.27
C MET A 269 5.82 -1.72 11.44
N MET A 270 5.38 -1.37 12.65
CA MET A 270 6.21 -1.48 13.86
C MET A 270 6.68 -2.91 14.08
N TYR A 271 5.78 -3.89 13.97
CA TYR A 271 6.13 -5.30 14.04
C TYR A 271 7.16 -5.70 12.97
N GLY A 272 6.97 -5.26 11.73
CA GLY A 272 7.93 -5.50 10.66
C GLY A 272 9.30 -4.85 10.91
N MET A 273 9.34 -3.63 11.43
CA MET A 273 10.58 -2.94 11.79
C MET A 273 11.29 -3.62 12.97
N ILE A 274 10.55 -4.15 13.95
CA ILE A 274 11.13 -4.94 15.06
C ILE A 274 11.93 -6.13 14.52
N HIS A 275 11.36 -6.87 13.57
CA HIS A 275 12.02 -8.01 12.93
C HIS A 275 13.16 -7.58 11.99
N LEU A 276 12.88 -6.62 11.11
CA LEU A 276 13.83 -6.17 10.08
C LEU A 276 15.10 -5.56 10.68
N CYS A 277 14.96 -4.76 11.74
CA CYS A 277 16.08 -4.12 12.43
C CYS A 277 16.63 -4.95 13.60
N ASN A 278 16.11 -6.16 13.83
CA ASN A 278 16.44 -7.02 14.96
C ASN A 278 16.36 -6.27 16.31
N LEU A 279 15.30 -5.48 16.52
CA LEU A 279 15.16 -4.64 17.70
C LEU A 279 15.07 -5.47 18.99
N SER A 280 14.66 -6.73 18.90
CA SER A 280 14.60 -7.65 20.04
C SER A 280 15.96 -7.96 20.67
N SER A 281 17.08 -7.72 19.96
CA SER A 281 18.43 -7.83 20.54
C SER A 281 18.93 -6.53 21.18
N ILE A 282 18.18 -5.43 21.04
CA ILE A 282 18.59 -4.08 21.44
C ILE A 282 17.70 -3.55 22.55
N LEU A 283 16.39 -3.75 22.42
CA LEU A 283 15.36 -3.25 23.32
C LEU A 283 14.85 -4.37 24.22
N SER A 284 14.48 -4.01 25.44
CA SER A 284 13.81 -4.94 26.36
C SER A 284 12.40 -5.32 25.84
N ARG A 285 11.86 -6.47 26.25
CA ARG A 285 10.48 -6.85 25.93
C ARG A 285 9.46 -5.80 26.41
N MET A 286 9.73 -5.17 27.56
CA MET A 286 8.93 -4.04 28.03
C MET A 286 8.90 -2.90 27.01
N GLU A 287 10.04 -2.51 26.44
CA GLU A 287 10.13 -1.45 25.43
C GLU A 287 9.49 -1.84 24.09
N LEU A 288 9.61 -3.09 23.66
CA LEU A 288 8.87 -3.61 22.50
C LEU A 288 7.35 -3.54 22.74
N GLY A 289 6.91 -3.86 23.96
CA GLY A 289 5.51 -3.73 24.37
C GLY A 289 5.02 -2.29 24.37
N ILE A 290 5.86 -1.34 24.79
CA ILE A 290 5.59 0.10 24.70
C ILE A 290 5.44 0.52 23.23
N LEU A 291 6.36 0.15 22.35
CA LEU A 291 6.31 0.47 20.91
C LEU A 291 5.03 -0.06 20.26
N LEU A 292 4.74 -1.35 20.45
CA LEU A 292 3.59 -2.00 19.81
C LEU A 292 2.26 -1.45 20.35
N THR A 293 2.14 -1.26 21.68
CA THR A 293 0.92 -0.73 22.29
C THR A 293 0.69 0.74 21.93
N SER A 294 1.76 1.52 21.79
CA SER A 294 1.66 2.92 21.34
C SER A 294 1.17 3.00 19.90
N ALA A 295 1.77 2.21 18.99
CA ALA A 295 1.34 2.13 17.60
C ALA A 295 -0.15 1.74 17.47
N LEU A 296 -0.61 0.80 18.30
CA LEU A 296 -2.01 0.37 18.34
C LEU A 296 -2.98 1.45 18.87
N CYS A 297 -2.51 2.37 19.70
CA CYS A 297 -3.36 3.34 20.40
C CYS A 297 -3.23 4.79 19.90
N HIS A 298 -2.27 5.08 19.01
CA HIS A 298 -1.82 6.45 18.75
C HIS A 298 -2.90 7.40 18.20
N ASP A 299 -3.95 6.86 17.59
CA ASP A 299 -5.02 7.61 16.90
C ASP A 299 -6.43 7.30 17.43
N LEU A 300 -6.52 6.74 18.64
CA LEU A 300 -7.79 6.37 19.25
C LEU A 300 -8.78 7.54 19.28
N ASP A 301 -10.00 7.29 18.78
CA ASP A 301 -11.09 8.27 18.71
C ASP A 301 -10.79 9.52 17.86
N HIS A 302 -9.88 9.44 16.88
CA HIS A 302 -9.60 10.54 15.94
C HIS A 302 -10.88 11.04 15.26
N PRO A 303 -11.16 12.37 15.25
CA PRO A 303 -12.45 12.90 14.81
C PRO A 303 -12.55 13.13 13.29
N GLY A 304 -11.47 12.92 12.55
CA GLY A 304 -11.41 13.17 11.10
C GLY A 304 -10.98 14.60 10.74
N TYR A 305 -10.52 15.38 11.72
CA TYR A 305 -10.09 16.76 11.55
C TYR A 305 -8.86 17.03 12.41
N ASN A 306 -7.78 17.53 11.82
CA ASN A 306 -6.48 17.67 12.47
C ASN A 306 -6.44 18.77 13.56
N ASN A 307 -5.31 18.87 14.26
CA ASN A 307 -5.09 19.86 15.34
C ASN A 307 -5.35 21.31 14.90
N THR A 308 -5.01 21.67 13.65
CA THR A 308 -5.24 23.03 13.12
C THR A 308 -6.73 23.35 13.09
N TYR A 309 -7.57 22.40 12.66
CA TYR A 309 -9.02 22.57 12.71
C TYR A 309 -9.51 22.68 14.16
N GLN A 310 -9.05 21.79 15.06
CA GLN A 310 -9.48 21.80 16.46
C GLN A 310 -9.26 23.19 17.10
N ILE A 311 -8.07 23.76 16.89
CA ILE A 311 -7.65 25.05 17.45
C ILE A 311 -8.44 26.20 16.80
N ASN A 312 -8.48 26.26 15.47
CA ASN A 312 -9.15 27.35 14.75
C ASN A 312 -10.66 27.37 15.01
N ALA A 313 -11.29 26.21 15.08
CA ALA A 313 -12.71 26.06 15.41
C ALA A 313 -13.00 26.12 16.91
N ARG A 314 -11.96 26.19 17.76
CA ARG A 314 -12.04 26.23 19.23
C ARG A 314 -12.93 25.11 19.78
N THR A 315 -12.69 23.89 19.31
CA THR A 315 -13.47 22.71 19.73
C THR A 315 -13.22 22.38 21.19
N ASP A 316 -14.07 21.52 21.76
CA ASP A 316 -13.91 21.06 23.15
C ASP A 316 -12.53 20.41 23.40
N LEU A 317 -11.94 19.75 22.40
CA LEU A 317 -10.61 19.16 22.50
C LEU A 317 -9.53 20.24 22.60
N ALA A 318 -9.58 21.26 21.74
CA ALA A 318 -8.63 22.37 21.78
C ALA A 318 -8.71 23.13 23.11
N ILE A 319 -9.92 23.41 23.59
CA ILE A 319 -10.14 24.05 24.91
C ILE A 319 -9.61 23.17 26.05
N ARG A 320 -9.92 21.87 26.04
CA ARG A 320 -9.50 20.93 27.09
C ARG A 320 -7.98 20.81 27.19
N TYR A 321 -7.29 20.79 26.06
CA TYR A 321 -5.83 20.61 25.99
C TYR A 321 -5.06 21.91 25.75
N ASN A 322 -5.74 23.06 25.84
CA ASN A 322 -5.15 24.39 25.73
C ASN A 322 -4.27 24.55 24.48
N ASP A 323 -4.77 24.09 23.34
CA ASP A 323 -4.11 24.11 22.03
C ASP A 323 -2.77 23.34 21.93
N ILE A 324 -2.39 22.57 22.96
CA ILE A 324 -1.14 21.79 22.97
C ILE A 324 -1.46 20.35 22.56
N SER A 325 -1.08 19.97 21.34
CA SER A 325 -1.32 18.65 20.72
C SER A 325 -2.69 18.06 21.11
N PRO A 326 -3.83 18.73 20.82
CA PRO A 326 -5.12 18.33 21.37
C PRO A 326 -5.55 16.91 21.02
N LEU A 327 -5.24 16.46 19.80
CA LEU A 327 -5.60 15.12 19.32
C LEU A 327 -4.74 14.05 19.98
N GLU A 328 -3.42 14.22 19.99
CA GLU A 328 -2.50 13.21 20.53
C GLU A 328 -2.69 13.05 22.05
N ASN A 329 -2.98 14.14 22.77
CA ASN A 329 -3.40 14.05 24.17
C ASN A 329 -4.73 13.30 24.33
N HIS A 330 -5.69 13.52 23.44
CA HIS A 330 -6.97 12.81 23.44
C HIS A 330 -6.80 11.31 23.17
N HIS A 331 -6.04 10.93 22.14
CA HIS A 331 -5.75 9.53 21.82
C HIS A 331 -5.12 8.81 23.01
N CYS A 332 -4.15 9.46 23.66
CA CYS A 332 -3.50 8.93 24.85
C CYS A 332 -4.48 8.82 26.04
N ALA A 333 -5.32 9.83 26.27
CA ALA A 333 -6.34 9.79 27.31
C ALA A 333 -7.33 8.63 27.11
N VAL A 334 -7.79 8.41 25.88
CA VAL A 334 -8.68 7.29 25.51
C VAL A 334 -7.97 5.96 25.72
N ALA A 335 -6.71 5.81 25.29
CA ALA A 335 -5.92 4.60 25.49
C ALA A 335 -5.88 4.17 26.96
N PHE A 336 -5.59 5.11 27.86
CA PHE A 336 -5.54 4.82 29.29
C PHE A 336 -6.91 4.71 29.96
N LYS A 337 -7.97 5.28 29.36
CA LYS A 337 -9.34 5.02 29.79
C LYS A 337 -9.75 3.58 29.46
N ILE A 338 -9.32 3.03 28.32
CA ILE A 338 -9.49 1.62 27.95
C ILE A 338 -8.68 0.72 28.91
N ILE A 339 -7.39 1.00 29.09
CA ILE A 339 -6.52 0.22 29.99
C ILE A 339 -7.00 0.29 31.45
N GLY A 340 -7.61 1.42 31.86
CA GLY A 340 -8.20 1.57 33.19
C GLY A 340 -9.42 0.67 33.44
N ASN A 341 -10.03 0.08 32.41
CA ASN A 341 -11.10 -0.91 32.56
C ASN A 341 -10.49 -2.27 32.92
N PRO A 342 -10.84 -2.89 34.07
CA PRO A 342 -10.29 -4.19 34.48
C PRO A 342 -10.47 -5.31 33.44
N ASP A 343 -11.54 -5.27 32.65
CA ASP A 343 -11.81 -6.27 31.61
C ASP A 343 -10.93 -6.09 30.34
N CYS A 344 -10.22 -4.96 30.21
CA CYS A 344 -9.32 -4.61 29.09
C CYS A 344 -7.89 -4.29 29.55
N ASN A 345 -7.58 -4.39 30.85
CA ASN A 345 -6.31 -3.99 31.39
C ASN A 345 -5.23 -5.04 31.13
N ILE A 346 -4.54 -4.93 30.00
CA ILE A 346 -3.42 -5.81 29.64
C ILE A 346 -2.21 -5.70 30.58
N PHE A 347 -2.15 -4.67 31.43
CA PHE A 347 -1.07 -4.46 32.41
C PHE A 347 -1.52 -4.73 33.85
N ALA A 348 -2.66 -5.40 34.07
CA ALA A 348 -3.23 -5.63 35.40
C ALA A 348 -2.30 -6.40 36.35
N ASN A 349 -1.44 -7.26 35.79
CA ASN A 349 -0.50 -8.10 36.53
C ASN A 349 0.94 -7.54 36.55
N THR A 350 1.14 -6.34 36.01
CA THR A 350 2.44 -5.66 36.02
C THR A 350 2.63 -4.91 37.34
N GLU A 351 3.86 -4.89 37.86
CA GLU A 351 4.16 -4.14 39.08
C GLU A 351 3.86 -2.63 38.92
N PRO A 352 3.39 -1.93 39.97
CA PRO A 352 2.98 -0.54 39.87
C PRO A 352 4.07 0.42 39.35
N ASP A 353 5.33 0.21 39.74
CA ASP A 353 6.44 1.06 39.28
C ASP A 353 6.80 0.78 37.82
N THR A 354 6.77 -0.48 37.39
CA THR A 354 6.91 -0.86 35.98
C THR A 354 5.77 -0.30 35.13
N PHE A 355 4.53 -0.32 35.62
CA PHE A 355 3.40 0.30 34.93
C PHE A 355 3.58 1.82 34.74
N LYS A 356 4.18 2.53 35.71
CA LYS A 356 4.50 3.97 35.54
C LYS A 356 5.47 4.19 34.39
N VAL A 357 6.49 3.33 34.24
CA VAL A 357 7.46 3.40 33.14
C VAL A 357 6.77 3.12 31.80
N ILE A 358 5.96 2.07 31.72
CA ILE A 358 5.17 1.73 30.52
C ILE A 358 4.26 2.90 30.14
N ARG A 359 3.53 3.45 31.11
CA ARG A 359 2.63 4.59 30.89
C ARG A 359 3.39 5.80 30.36
N GLN A 360 4.52 6.14 30.97
CA GLN A 360 5.34 7.27 30.53
C GLN A 360 5.86 7.07 29.10
N GLY A 361 6.32 5.87 28.77
CA GLY A 361 6.76 5.52 27.42
C GLY A 361 5.65 5.65 26.38
N ILE A 362 4.46 5.12 26.66
CA ILE A 362 3.32 5.20 25.74
C ILE A 362 2.88 6.66 25.53
N ILE A 363 2.81 7.46 26.61
CA ILE A 363 2.51 8.90 26.50
C ILE A 363 3.53 9.60 25.59
N MET A 364 4.83 9.36 25.82
CA MET A 364 5.90 9.96 25.02
C MET A 364 5.76 9.63 23.53
N LEU A 365 5.48 8.36 23.20
CA LEU A 365 5.39 7.92 21.81
C LEU A 365 4.13 8.43 21.11
N ILE A 366 2.97 8.41 21.76
CA ILE A 366 1.74 8.96 21.17
C ILE A 366 1.87 10.47 20.97
N LEU A 367 2.40 11.22 21.94
CA LEU A 367 2.61 12.67 21.77
C LEU A 367 3.71 13.02 20.74
N ALA A 368 4.54 12.07 20.34
CA ALA A 368 5.55 12.26 19.31
C ALA A 368 4.97 12.16 17.89
N THR A 369 3.77 11.57 17.69
CA THR A 369 3.17 11.46 16.36
C THR A 369 2.74 12.81 15.80
N ASP A 370 2.43 13.80 16.67
CA ASP A 370 2.14 15.18 16.26
C ASP A 370 3.19 15.72 15.27
N MET A 371 2.74 15.99 14.04
CA MET A 371 3.61 16.45 12.96
C MET A 371 4.10 17.89 13.16
N ALA A 372 3.49 18.68 14.05
CA ALA A 372 4.03 19.98 14.46
C ALA A 372 5.41 19.85 15.16
N ARG A 373 5.70 18.68 15.76
CA ARG A 373 6.96 18.38 16.44
C ARG A 373 7.96 17.61 15.57
N HIS A 374 7.63 17.36 14.30
CA HIS A 374 8.48 16.55 13.41
C HIS A 374 9.91 17.07 13.31
N SER A 375 10.10 18.37 13.05
CA SER A 375 11.43 18.97 12.92
C SER A 375 12.23 18.91 14.22
N GLU A 376 11.60 19.22 15.36
CA GLU A 376 12.22 19.14 16.69
C GLU A 376 12.80 17.75 16.95
N ILE A 377 11.99 16.71 16.73
CA ILE A 377 12.37 15.31 17.01
C ILE A 377 13.45 14.84 16.02
N LEU A 378 13.27 15.10 14.73
CA LEU A 378 14.18 14.66 13.68
C LEU A 378 15.56 15.34 13.82
N ASP A 379 15.60 16.65 14.07
CA ASP A 379 16.87 17.38 14.16
C ASP A 379 17.66 16.99 15.40
N GLN A 380 16.98 16.69 16.50
CA GLN A 380 17.66 16.20 17.70
C GLN A 380 18.23 14.79 17.49
N PHE A 381 17.48 13.88 16.86
CA PHE A 381 17.99 12.54 16.56
C PHE A 381 19.15 12.57 15.56
N LYS A 382 19.09 13.44 14.53
CA LYS A 382 20.21 13.67 13.60
C LYS A 382 21.50 14.02 14.35
N LYS A 383 21.44 14.92 15.34
CA LYS A 383 22.60 15.27 16.17
C LYS A 383 23.17 14.05 16.89
N TYR A 384 22.34 13.21 17.49
CA TYR A 384 22.82 11.99 18.16
C TYR A 384 23.49 11.01 17.20
N VAL A 385 22.96 10.87 15.98
CA VAL A 385 23.56 10.02 14.94
C VAL A 385 24.92 10.58 14.51
N GLU A 386 25.01 11.88 14.27
CA GLU A 386 26.25 12.56 13.85
C GLU A 386 27.32 12.59 14.95
N SER A 387 26.92 12.69 16.23
CA SER A 387 27.83 12.65 17.37
C SER A 387 28.23 11.24 17.80
N GLY A 388 27.70 10.21 17.14
CA GLY A 388 27.86 8.80 17.52
C GLY A 388 26.68 8.29 18.35
N PHE A 389 25.76 7.59 17.69
CA PHE A 389 24.59 7.02 18.35
C PHE A 389 24.99 5.91 19.33
N ASN A 390 24.48 5.94 20.57
CA ASN A 390 24.79 4.98 21.61
C ASN A 390 23.53 4.26 22.10
N PHE A 391 23.44 2.96 21.86
CA PHE A 391 22.33 2.11 22.30
C PHE A 391 22.24 1.94 23.83
N ASN A 392 23.27 2.30 24.59
CA ASN A 392 23.23 2.27 26.05
C ASN A 392 22.79 3.62 26.67
N ASN A 393 22.54 4.64 25.83
CA ASN A 393 22.06 5.93 26.29
C ASN A 393 20.53 5.98 26.18
N GLU A 394 19.85 6.17 27.30
CA GLU A 394 18.38 6.18 27.39
C GLU A 394 17.75 7.30 26.55
N GLU A 395 18.36 8.48 26.51
CA GLU A 395 17.87 9.63 25.72
C GLU A 395 17.95 9.32 24.22
N HIS A 396 19.07 8.74 23.78
CA HIS A 396 19.25 8.29 22.39
C HIS A 396 18.19 7.24 22.01
N LEU A 397 17.96 6.25 22.88
CA LEU A 397 16.93 5.24 22.67
C LEU A 397 15.51 5.84 22.66
N ASN A 398 15.23 6.85 23.50
CA ASN A 398 13.93 7.52 23.52
C ASN A 398 13.66 8.26 22.20
N TYR A 399 14.63 8.98 21.65
CA TYR A 399 14.50 9.60 20.34
C TYR A 399 14.43 8.58 19.20
N LEU A 400 15.14 7.46 19.31
CA LEU A 400 14.97 6.35 18.37
C LEU A 400 13.53 5.83 18.40
N LYS A 401 12.98 5.53 19.57
CA LYS A 401 11.60 5.02 19.71
C LYS A 401 10.57 6.03 19.18
N MET A 402 10.76 7.33 19.44
CA MET A 402 9.94 8.39 18.85
C MET A 402 10.01 8.40 17.32
N LEU A 403 11.19 8.29 16.72
CA LEU A 403 11.28 8.19 15.27
C LEU A 403 10.74 6.88 14.70
N LEU A 404 10.88 5.75 15.40
CA LEU A 404 10.32 4.48 14.95
C LEU A 404 8.80 4.55 14.84
N ILE A 405 8.10 5.08 15.85
CA ILE A 405 6.63 5.23 15.77
C ILE A 405 6.24 6.23 14.67
N LYS A 406 6.96 7.35 14.52
CA LYS A 406 6.71 8.30 13.44
C LYS A 406 6.93 7.68 12.05
N CYS A 407 8.01 6.91 11.87
CA CYS A 407 8.24 6.16 10.64
C CYS A 407 7.06 5.25 10.33
N CYS A 408 6.58 4.48 11.31
CA CYS A 408 5.46 3.56 11.14
C CYS A 408 4.16 4.27 10.79
N ASP A 409 3.86 5.36 11.48
CA ASP A 409 2.66 6.19 11.33
C ASP A 409 2.49 6.67 9.88
N ILE A 410 3.54 7.27 9.31
CA ILE A 410 3.50 7.81 7.95
C ILE A 410 4.13 6.89 6.90
N SER A 411 4.17 5.57 7.16
CA SER A 411 4.87 4.58 6.33
C SER A 411 4.15 4.11 5.06
N ASN A 412 2.96 4.62 4.75
CA ASN A 412 2.13 4.06 3.65
C ASN A 412 2.90 3.93 2.32
N GLU A 413 3.67 4.96 1.94
CA GLU A 413 4.46 4.97 0.68
C GLU A 413 5.73 4.12 0.71
N VAL A 414 6.05 3.48 1.83
CA VAL A 414 7.07 2.43 1.89
C VAL A 414 6.53 1.12 1.33
N ARG A 415 5.21 0.91 1.37
CA ARG A 415 4.56 -0.32 0.90
C ARG A 415 4.56 -0.36 -0.63
N PRO A 416 4.38 -1.55 -1.24
CA PRO A 416 4.12 -1.67 -2.67
C PRO A 416 2.99 -0.75 -3.11
N MET A 417 3.08 -0.24 -4.34
CA MET A 417 2.16 0.75 -4.91
C MET A 417 0.70 0.32 -4.80
N GLU A 418 0.41 -0.95 -5.06
CA GLU A 418 -0.94 -1.52 -5.03
C GLU A 418 -1.55 -1.43 -3.62
N VAL A 419 -0.70 -1.38 -2.59
CA VAL A 419 -1.07 -1.25 -1.19
C VAL A 419 -1.06 0.22 -0.73
N SER A 420 -0.11 1.03 -1.20
CA SER A 420 0.04 2.43 -0.77
C SER A 420 -0.96 3.37 -1.44
N GLU A 421 -1.25 3.19 -2.73
CA GLU A 421 -2.01 4.15 -3.51
C GLU A 421 -3.47 4.36 -3.02
N PRO A 422 -4.22 3.31 -2.61
CA PRO A 422 -5.57 3.52 -2.07
C PRO A 422 -5.59 4.39 -0.81
N TRP A 423 -4.51 4.38 -0.01
CA TRP A 423 -4.42 5.25 1.17
C TRP A 423 -4.36 6.73 0.81
N VAL A 424 -3.82 7.08 -0.36
CA VAL A 424 -3.77 8.48 -0.77
C VAL A 424 -5.17 9.00 -1.08
N ASP A 425 -6.03 8.18 -1.68
CA ASP A 425 -7.43 8.55 -1.91
C ASP A 425 -8.17 8.75 -0.58
N CYS A 426 -7.98 7.83 0.38
CA CYS A 426 -8.51 7.96 1.74
C CYS A 426 -8.02 9.24 2.45
N LEU A 427 -6.73 9.56 2.33
CA LEU A 427 -6.13 10.75 2.92
C LEU A 427 -6.74 12.03 2.34
N LEU A 428 -6.80 12.10 1.01
CA LEU A 428 -7.37 13.25 0.32
C LEU A 428 -8.86 13.41 0.60
N GLU A 429 -9.63 12.32 0.68
CA GLU A 429 -11.04 12.38 1.06
C GLU A 429 -11.20 13.03 2.45
N GLU A 430 -10.41 12.61 3.43
CA GLU A 430 -10.46 13.17 4.78
C GLU A 430 -10.00 14.64 4.82
N TYR A 431 -8.90 14.97 4.15
CA TYR A 431 -8.40 16.34 4.04
C TYR A 431 -9.39 17.27 3.36
N PHE A 432 -10.05 16.81 2.30
CA PHE A 432 -11.05 17.60 1.60
C PHE A 432 -12.32 17.77 2.42
N MET A 433 -12.75 16.76 3.18
CA MET A 433 -13.86 16.96 4.13
C MET A 433 -13.55 18.03 5.18
N GLN A 434 -12.30 18.11 5.65
CA GLN A 434 -11.86 19.19 6.53
C GLN A 434 -11.87 20.54 5.83
N SER A 435 -11.19 20.68 4.69
CA SER A 435 -11.06 21.98 4.02
C SER A 435 -12.41 22.51 3.50
N ASP A 436 -13.30 21.63 3.03
CA ASP A 436 -14.67 22.00 2.64
C ASP A 436 -15.47 22.55 3.85
N ARG A 437 -15.26 21.97 5.04
CA ARG A 437 -15.88 22.44 6.28
C ARG A 437 -15.27 23.76 6.76
N GLU A 438 -13.96 23.91 6.71
CA GLU A 438 -13.25 25.16 7.03
C GLU A 438 -13.75 26.32 6.14
N LYS A 439 -13.87 26.10 4.82
CA LYS A 439 -14.47 27.07 3.89
C LYS A 439 -15.88 27.48 4.32
N LYS A 440 -16.71 26.50 4.68
CA LYS A 440 -18.10 26.73 5.09
C LYS A 440 -18.22 27.49 6.43
N GLU A 441 -17.30 27.24 7.35
CA GLU A 441 -17.27 27.85 8.69
C GLU A 441 -16.48 29.18 8.70
N GLY A 442 -15.89 29.59 7.56
CA GLY A 442 -15.09 30.81 7.46
C GLY A 442 -13.73 30.72 8.17
N LEU A 443 -13.21 29.51 8.35
CA LEU A 443 -11.91 29.23 8.97
C LEU A 443 -10.77 29.25 7.93
N PRO A 444 -9.52 29.46 8.36
CA PRO A 444 -8.36 29.35 7.47
C PRO A 444 -8.24 27.95 6.87
N VAL A 445 -7.95 27.87 5.57
CA VAL A 445 -7.77 26.62 4.83
C VAL A 445 -6.31 26.47 4.42
N ALA A 446 -5.70 25.33 4.79
CA ALA A 446 -4.34 25.02 4.37
C ALA A 446 -4.29 24.67 2.86
N SER A 447 -3.36 25.28 2.11
CA SER A 447 -3.30 25.09 0.66
C SER A 447 -3.05 23.64 0.22
N PHE A 448 -2.38 22.83 1.05
CA PHE A 448 -2.09 21.43 0.77
C PHE A 448 -3.25 20.48 1.11
N MET A 449 -4.35 21.00 1.67
CA MET A 449 -5.59 20.27 1.94
C MET A 449 -6.75 20.77 1.07
N ASP A 450 -6.52 21.76 0.21
CA ASP A 450 -7.55 22.40 -0.59
C ASP A 450 -7.88 21.57 -1.83
N ARG A 451 -9.12 21.07 -1.91
CA ARG A 451 -9.64 20.26 -3.03
C ARG A 451 -9.40 20.90 -4.39
N ASP A 452 -9.41 22.23 -4.46
CA ASP A 452 -9.29 22.97 -5.72
C ASP A 452 -7.82 23.08 -6.20
N LYS A 453 -6.85 22.75 -5.33
CA LYS A 453 -5.41 22.95 -5.58
C LYS A 453 -4.59 21.67 -5.56
N VAL A 454 -5.10 20.63 -4.92
CA VAL A 454 -4.34 19.41 -4.63
C VAL A 454 -4.74 18.30 -5.59
N THR A 455 -3.75 17.73 -6.28
CA THR A 455 -3.85 16.44 -6.96
C THR A 455 -3.06 15.38 -6.21
N LYS A 456 -3.39 14.10 -6.44
CA LYS A 456 -2.67 12.94 -5.87
C LYS A 456 -1.14 13.06 -5.99
N PRO A 457 -0.53 13.31 -7.17
CA PRO A 457 0.92 13.44 -7.22
C PRO A 457 1.44 14.66 -6.46
N THR A 458 0.74 15.80 -6.49
CA THR A 458 1.21 17.01 -5.77
C THR A 458 1.19 16.86 -4.26
N SER A 459 0.26 16.08 -3.68
CA SER A 459 0.26 15.80 -2.24
C SER A 459 1.43 14.91 -1.84
N GLN A 460 1.77 13.91 -2.66
CA GLN A 460 2.76 12.91 -2.30
C GLN A 460 4.21 13.35 -2.57
N ILE A 461 4.50 14.06 -3.67
CA ILE A 461 5.89 14.45 -4.03
C ILE A 461 6.57 15.21 -2.90
N GLY A 462 5.93 16.28 -2.41
CA GLY A 462 6.50 17.12 -1.36
C GLY A 462 6.66 16.35 -0.06
N PHE A 463 5.66 15.54 0.30
CA PHE A 463 5.67 14.75 1.53
C PHE A 463 6.76 13.68 1.50
N ILE A 464 6.87 12.89 0.42
CA ILE A 464 7.90 11.87 0.29
C ILE A 464 9.30 12.50 0.30
N LYS A 465 9.51 13.56 -0.49
CA LYS A 465 10.81 14.19 -0.68
C LYS A 465 11.34 14.92 0.55
N PHE A 466 10.46 15.62 1.28
CA PHE A 466 10.88 16.52 2.35
C PHE A 466 10.54 16.01 3.76
N VAL A 467 9.70 14.98 3.89
CA VAL A 467 9.33 14.39 5.19
C VAL A 467 9.79 12.95 5.28
N LEU A 468 9.34 12.06 4.38
CA LEU A 468 9.62 10.63 4.49
C LEU A 468 11.10 10.31 4.25
N ILE A 469 11.64 10.62 3.08
CA ILE A 469 13.02 10.27 2.73
C ILE A 469 14.01 10.79 3.79
N PRO A 470 13.99 12.08 4.20
CA PRO A 470 14.93 12.57 5.22
C PRO A 470 14.81 11.88 6.57
N MET A 471 13.59 11.50 6.98
CA MET A 471 13.38 10.79 8.24
C MET A 471 13.90 9.35 8.17
N PHE A 472 13.53 8.62 7.12
CA PHE A 472 13.94 7.23 6.93
C PHE A 472 15.45 7.09 6.68
N GLU A 473 16.08 8.02 5.95
CA GLU A 473 17.53 8.05 5.75
C GLU A 473 18.30 8.18 7.07
N VAL A 474 17.81 9.02 8.00
CA VAL A 474 18.49 9.21 9.29
C VAL A 474 18.35 7.96 10.16
N VAL A 475 17.20 7.28 10.14
CA VAL A 475 17.04 5.99 10.84
C VAL A 475 17.88 4.89 10.15
N ALA A 476 18.00 4.92 8.82
CA ALA A 476 18.82 3.98 8.06
C ALA A 476 20.33 4.11 8.35
N LYS A 477 20.80 5.28 8.82
CA LYS A 477 22.18 5.42 9.34
C LYS A 477 22.44 4.57 10.58
N VAL A 478 21.41 4.27 11.36
CA VAL A 478 21.48 3.37 12.53
C VAL A 478 21.18 1.93 12.11
N PHE A 479 20.24 1.72 11.19
CA PHE A 479 19.82 0.42 10.69
C PHE A 479 19.94 0.35 9.16
N ALA A 480 21.13 0.00 8.66
CA ALA A 480 21.44 0.03 7.22
C ALA A 480 20.48 -0.80 6.34
N VAL A 481 19.87 -1.85 6.90
CA VAL A 481 18.85 -2.68 6.22
C VAL A 481 17.63 -1.89 5.74
N LEU A 482 17.34 -0.76 6.37
CA LEU A 482 16.21 0.12 6.00
C LEU A 482 16.47 0.90 4.71
N ASP A 483 17.74 1.10 4.32
CA ASP A 483 18.06 1.82 3.09
C ASP A 483 17.47 1.08 1.86
N ILE A 484 17.70 -0.23 1.80
CA ILE A 484 17.17 -1.08 0.74
C ILE A 484 15.68 -1.36 0.94
N SER A 485 15.27 -1.64 2.17
CA SER A 485 13.91 -2.17 2.43
C SER A 485 12.83 -1.09 2.52
N MET A 486 13.20 0.17 2.77
CA MET A 486 12.24 1.26 2.99
C MET A 486 12.61 2.56 2.27
N VAL A 487 13.88 3.00 2.28
CA VAL A 487 14.28 4.25 1.59
C VAL A 487 14.20 4.09 0.07
N GLN A 488 14.66 2.96 -0.48
CA GLN A 488 14.59 2.70 -1.92
C GLN A 488 13.14 2.67 -2.45
N PRO A 489 12.18 1.95 -1.84
CA PRO A 489 10.76 2.06 -2.18
C PRO A 489 10.22 3.50 -2.18
N LEU A 490 10.63 4.32 -1.20
CA LEU A 490 10.22 5.74 -1.16
C LEU A 490 10.78 6.54 -2.35
N ARG A 491 12.02 6.27 -2.77
CA ARG A 491 12.61 6.92 -3.96
C ARG A 491 11.88 6.51 -5.23
N GLU A 492 11.50 5.24 -5.35
CA GLU A 492 10.73 4.71 -6.47
C GLU A 492 9.31 5.31 -6.50
N ALA A 493 8.65 5.41 -5.34
CA ALA A 493 7.36 6.08 -5.20
C ALA A 493 7.46 7.58 -5.59
N LEU A 494 8.50 8.28 -5.16
CA LEU A 494 8.75 9.68 -5.54
C LEU A 494 8.87 9.84 -7.05
N PHE A 495 9.74 9.04 -7.69
CA PHE A 495 9.94 9.09 -9.14
C PHE A 495 8.61 8.86 -9.89
N ARG A 496 7.83 7.87 -9.47
CA ARG A 496 6.51 7.58 -10.04
C ARG A 496 5.56 8.78 -9.93
N TYR A 497 5.46 9.41 -8.75
CA TYR A 497 4.58 10.58 -8.61
C TYR A 497 5.06 11.79 -9.42
N GLU A 498 6.38 11.98 -9.56
CA GLU A 498 6.95 13.00 -10.46
C GLU A 498 6.56 12.75 -11.93
N ASP A 499 6.61 11.51 -12.39
CA ASP A 499 6.14 11.10 -13.73
C ASP A 499 4.62 11.33 -13.90
N LEU A 500 3.81 10.94 -12.91
CA LEU A 500 2.35 11.18 -12.92
C LEU A 500 2.06 12.68 -13.02
N LYS A 501 2.79 13.52 -12.27
CA LYS A 501 2.64 14.97 -12.33
C LYS A 501 2.98 15.51 -13.72
N ALA A 502 4.08 15.05 -14.32
CA ALA A 502 4.49 15.47 -15.65
C ALA A 502 3.43 15.11 -16.71
N ALA A 503 2.82 13.92 -16.60
CA ALA A 503 1.72 13.51 -17.47
C ALA A 503 0.46 14.36 -17.26
N GLU A 504 0.09 14.68 -16.01
CA GLU A 504 -1.03 15.58 -15.70
C GLU A 504 -0.83 16.99 -16.28
N ASP A 505 0.39 17.54 -16.15
CA ASP A 505 0.71 18.87 -16.66
C ASP A 505 0.67 18.90 -18.20
N ALA A 506 1.23 17.88 -18.87
CA ALA A 506 1.17 17.74 -20.32
C ALA A 506 -0.28 17.66 -20.84
N ALA A 507 -1.14 16.87 -20.17
CA ALA A 507 -2.55 16.76 -20.54
C ALA A 507 -3.32 18.08 -20.34
N LYS A 508 -3.00 18.86 -19.29
CA LYS A 508 -3.59 20.18 -19.06
C LYS A 508 -3.14 21.20 -20.12
N GLU A 509 -1.89 21.16 -20.54
CA GLU A 509 -1.37 22.01 -21.62
C GLU A 509 -2.03 21.68 -22.96
N GLU A 510 -2.15 20.39 -23.30
CA GLU A 510 -2.83 19.94 -24.52
C GLU A 510 -4.29 20.42 -24.55
N LYS A 511 -5.02 20.26 -23.44
CA LYS A 511 -6.41 20.74 -23.32
C LYS A 511 -6.52 22.24 -23.51
N LYS A 512 -5.63 23.04 -22.90
CA LYS A 512 -5.60 24.50 -23.08
C LYS A 512 -5.33 24.89 -24.54
N MET A 513 -4.43 24.17 -25.22
CA MET A 513 -4.16 24.39 -26.65
C MET A 513 -5.36 24.04 -27.51
N THR A 514 -6.06 22.93 -27.24
CA THR A 514 -7.29 22.56 -27.96
C THR A 514 -8.39 23.60 -27.77
N GLU A 515 -8.64 24.05 -26.53
CA GLU A 515 -9.62 25.10 -26.22
C GLU A 515 -9.27 26.43 -26.91
N THR A 516 -7.99 26.81 -26.91
CA THR A 516 -7.51 28.02 -27.60
C THR A 516 -7.68 27.93 -29.11
N ASN A 517 -7.37 26.78 -29.72
CA ASN A 517 -7.55 26.56 -31.16
C ASN A 517 -9.03 26.58 -31.58
N GLN A 518 -9.93 26.04 -30.74
CA GLN A 518 -11.38 26.12 -30.94
C GLN A 518 -11.90 27.57 -30.83
N LEU A 519 -11.40 28.34 -29.86
CA LEU A 519 -11.74 29.77 -29.68
C LEU A 519 -11.24 30.65 -30.83
N LEU A 520 -10.10 30.30 -31.44
CA LEU A 520 -9.51 31.02 -32.57
C LEU A 520 -10.07 30.58 -33.93
N GLY A 521 -10.99 29.61 -33.98
CA GLY A 521 -11.58 29.12 -35.23
C GLY A 521 -10.57 28.45 -36.16
N ILE A 522 -9.46 27.93 -35.63
CA ILE A 522 -8.43 27.23 -36.40
C ILE A 522 -8.89 25.77 -36.52
N ASP A 523 -9.65 25.47 -37.57
CA ASP A 523 -10.05 24.11 -37.88
C ASP A 523 -8.81 23.30 -38.28
N SER A 524 -8.54 22.20 -37.59
CA SER A 524 -7.38 21.32 -37.86
C SER A 524 -7.54 20.45 -39.11
N SER A 525 -8.40 20.86 -40.04
CA SER A 525 -8.57 20.25 -41.36
C SER A 525 -8.00 21.16 -42.45
N ALA A 526 -6.69 21.13 -42.63
CA ALA A 526 -6.00 21.57 -43.84
C ALA A 526 -4.75 20.72 -44.08
#